data_AF-A0A7Y5W3W3-F1
#
_entry.id   AF-A0A7Y5W3W3-F1
#
_cell.length_a   1.000
_cell.length_b   1.000
_cell.length_c   1.000
_cell.angle_alpha   90.00
_cell.angle_beta   90.00
_cell.angle_gamma   90.00
#
_symmetry.space_group_name_H-M   'P 1'
#
loop_
_entity.id
_entity.type
_entity.pdbx_description
1 polymer ?
#
loop_
_entity_poly.entity_id
_entity_poly.type
_entity_poly.pdbx_seq_one_letter_code
_entity_poly.pdbx_strand_id
1 'polypeptide(L)'
;MTRIIQELPYFGQPTSAPVRGQSFPVKREQIIVWVSVADPGQGQLDPRTPRIPAILDTGCNHNFVINQQHLTDWAGIHPDYLPKLAGTRVAGEPVSQFAANVWLHPNVPGKRDEPTSGPPFQLELAPGIAVHPAAQGEPVHPRLPLLGLRAFQRAGLRIAIDCGRRRVNIRTRRRLWLFG
;
A
#
# COMPACT_ATOMS: atom_id res chain seq x y z
N MET A 1 -21.20 -6.09 -2.93
CA MET A 1 -19.84 -6.58 -2.58
C MET A 1 -18.96 -6.16 -3.73
N THR A 2 -18.13 -5.15 -3.53
CA THR A 2 -17.33 -4.55 -4.62
C THR A 2 -15.96 -5.21 -4.62
N ARG A 3 -15.51 -5.71 -5.78
CA ARG A 3 -14.16 -6.23 -5.95
C ARG A 3 -13.25 -5.02 -6.19
N ILE A 4 -12.17 -4.95 -5.40
CA ILE A 4 -11.14 -3.93 -5.57
C ILE A 4 -9.98 -4.56 -6.34
N ILE A 5 -9.47 -5.69 -5.85
CA ILE A 5 -8.44 -6.49 -6.51
C ILE A 5 -9.05 -7.82 -6.95
N GLN A 6 -8.82 -8.20 -8.20
CA GLN A 6 -9.30 -9.45 -8.79
C GLN A 6 -8.17 -10.23 -9.45
N GLU A 7 -8.00 -11.49 -9.04
CA GLU A 7 -7.04 -12.43 -9.63
C GLU A 7 -5.61 -11.87 -9.78
N LEU A 8 -5.20 -11.03 -8.84
CA LEU A 8 -3.87 -10.43 -8.84
C LEU A 8 -2.81 -11.53 -8.72
N PRO A 9 -1.90 -11.69 -9.70
CA PRO A 9 -0.85 -12.69 -9.60
C PRO A 9 0.20 -12.31 -8.55
N TYR A 10 0.76 -13.33 -7.92
CA TYR A 10 2.08 -13.27 -7.31
C TYR A 10 2.92 -14.44 -7.80
N PHE A 11 4.24 -14.31 -7.70
CA PHE A 11 5.17 -15.17 -8.43
C PHE A 11 6.04 -15.99 -7.50
N GLY A 12 6.21 -17.28 -7.79
CA GLY A 12 7.13 -18.17 -7.05
C GLY A 12 8.61 -17.94 -7.38
N GLN A 13 8.91 -17.05 -8.33
CA GLN A 13 10.25 -16.64 -8.71
C GLN A 13 10.43 -15.14 -8.43
N PRO A 14 11.66 -14.66 -8.22
CA PRO A 14 11.94 -13.22 -8.19
C PRO A 14 11.44 -12.54 -9.46
N THR A 15 10.91 -11.33 -9.30
CA THR A 15 10.46 -10.46 -10.40
C THR A 15 10.89 -9.03 -10.10
N SER A 16 10.31 -8.05 -10.77
CA SER A 16 10.49 -6.64 -10.45
C SER A 16 9.19 -5.85 -10.60
N ALA A 17 9.10 -4.69 -9.97
CA ALA A 17 7.99 -3.75 -10.12
C ALA A 17 8.52 -2.43 -10.75
N PRO A 18 7.84 -1.87 -11.77
CA PRO A 18 8.28 -0.63 -12.39
C PRO A 18 7.91 0.58 -11.51
N VAL A 19 8.81 1.54 -11.33
CA VAL A 19 8.50 2.83 -10.69
C VAL A 19 9.22 3.93 -11.46
N ARG A 20 8.47 4.87 -12.04
CA ARG A 20 9.02 6.01 -12.80
C ARG A 20 10.10 5.62 -13.81
N GLY A 21 9.88 4.53 -14.56
CA GLY A 21 10.82 4.02 -15.57
C GLY A 21 11.99 3.18 -15.02
N GLN A 22 12.12 3.05 -13.70
CA GLN A 22 13.10 2.18 -13.06
C GLN A 22 12.47 0.85 -12.62
N SER A 23 13.28 -0.19 -12.45
CA SER A 23 12.82 -1.52 -12.06
C SER A 23 13.32 -1.87 -10.66
N PHE A 24 12.40 -2.11 -9.72
CA PHE A 24 12.73 -2.46 -8.35
C PHE A 24 12.50 -3.96 -8.12
N PRO A 25 13.45 -4.69 -7.52
CA PRO A 25 13.32 -6.14 -7.36
C PRO A 25 12.08 -6.50 -6.54
N VAL A 26 11.53 -7.68 -6.74
CA VAL A 26 10.44 -8.25 -5.94
C VAL A 26 10.85 -9.67 -5.62
N LYS A 27 10.96 -9.99 -4.32
CA LYS A 27 11.35 -11.34 -3.90
C LYS A 27 10.22 -12.31 -4.26
N ARG A 28 10.56 -13.59 -4.40
CA ARG A 28 9.56 -14.65 -4.56
C ARG A 28 8.46 -14.52 -3.50
N GLU A 29 7.24 -14.80 -3.90
CA GLU A 29 6.02 -14.87 -3.06
C GLU A 29 5.58 -13.53 -2.45
N GLN A 30 6.27 -12.43 -2.72
CA GLN A 30 5.80 -11.10 -2.35
C GLN A 30 4.62 -10.71 -3.25
N ILE A 31 3.46 -10.46 -2.62
CA ILE A 31 2.26 -9.95 -3.28
C ILE A 31 2.42 -8.43 -3.41
N ILE A 32 2.44 -7.92 -4.63
CA ILE A 32 2.52 -6.47 -4.89
C ILE A 32 1.15 -5.93 -5.25
N VAL A 33 0.72 -4.91 -4.50
CA VAL A 33 -0.44 -4.08 -4.81
C VAL A 33 0.03 -2.68 -5.20
N TRP A 34 -0.79 -1.97 -5.97
CA TRP A 34 -0.52 -0.58 -6.34
C TRP A 34 -1.28 0.36 -5.44
N VAL A 35 -0.58 1.34 -4.90
CA VAL A 35 -1.15 2.36 -4.01
C VAL A 35 -0.77 3.76 -4.45
N SER A 36 -1.55 4.75 -4.02
CA SER A 36 -1.14 6.17 -4.01
C SER A 36 -1.18 6.70 -2.60
N VAL A 37 -0.23 7.58 -2.27
CA VAL A 37 -0.22 8.33 -1.01
C VAL A 37 -0.67 9.76 -1.31
N ALA A 38 -1.51 10.32 -0.45
CA ALA A 38 -2.12 11.63 -0.61
C ALA A 38 -2.26 12.33 0.73
N ASP A 39 -2.47 13.65 0.69
CA ASP A 39 -2.76 14.44 1.89
C ASP A 39 -3.99 13.92 2.63
N PRO A 40 -4.00 13.97 3.97
CA PRO A 40 -5.10 13.41 4.78
C PRO A 40 -6.45 14.11 4.54
N GLY A 41 -6.45 15.38 4.10
CA GLY A 41 -7.66 16.15 3.79
C GLY A 41 -8.29 15.85 2.43
N GLN A 42 -7.64 15.06 1.56
CA GLN A 42 -8.16 14.77 0.23
C GLN A 42 -9.23 13.67 0.27
N GLY A 43 -10.50 14.04 0.11
CA GLY A 43 -11.63 13.11 0.00
C GLY A 43 -11.76 12.42 -1.37
N GLN A 44 -11.03 12.90 -2.38
CA GLN A 44 -10.91 12.29 -3.69
C GLN A 44 -9.46 12.35 -4.14
N LEU A 45 -8.96 11.26 -4.74
CA LEU A 45 -7.60 11.20 -5.25
C LEU A 45 -7.47 12.03 -6.55
N ASP A 46 -6.46 12.90 -6.63
CA ASP A 46 -6.09 13.55 -7.90
C ASP A 46 -5.63 12.46 -8.90
N PRO A 47 -6.19 12.40 -10.13
CA PRO A 47 -5.78 11.42 -11.13
C PRO A 47 -4.29 11.45 -11.49
N ARG A 48 -3.59 12.55 -11.19
CA ARG A 48 -2.14 12.74 -11.39
C ARG A 48 -1.31 12.21 -10.22
N THR A 49 -1.91 11.83 -9.10
CA THR A 49 -1.16 11.30 -7.95
C THR A 49 -0.42 10.02 -8.37
N PRO A 50 0.90 9.93 -8.15
CA PRO A 50 1.68 8.77 -8.56
C PRO A 50 1.19 7.46 -7.95
N ARG A 51 1.27 6.39 -8.72
CA ARG A 51 1.05 5.02 -8.26
C ARG A 51 2.39 4.38 -7.95
N ILE A 52 2.48 3.79 -6.76
CA ILE A 52 3.69 3.15 -6.26
C ILE A 52 3.37 1.70 -5.85
N PRO A 53 4.30 0.75 -6.07
CA PRO A 53 4.13 -0.61 -5.61
C PRO A 53 4.29 -0.68 -4.10
N ALA A 54 3.48 -1.51 -3.45
CA ALA A 54 3.61 -1.86 -2.05
C ALA A 54 3.47 -3.38 -1.88
N ILE A 55 4.21 -3.95 -0.94
CA ILE A 55 4.07 -5.35 -0.56
C ILE A 55 2.85 -5.47 0.35
N LEU A 56 1.88 -6.32 0.00
CA LEU A 56 0.88 -6.78 0.95
C LEU A 56 1.59 -7.72 1.93
N ASP A 57 1.82 -7.24 3.15
CA ASP A 57 2.61 -7.93 4.15
C ASP A 57 1.73 -8.34 5.35
N THR A 58 1.50 -9.65 5.45
CA THR A 58 0.69 -10.21 6.54
C THR A 58 1.39 -10.23 7.90
N GLY A 59 2.73 -10.08 7.92
CA GLY A 59 3.51 -9.92 9.15
C GLY A 59 3.67 -8.47 9.60
N CYS A 60 3.25 -7.48 8.80
CA CYS A 60 3.35 -6.08 9.15
C CYS A 60 2.19 -5.64 10.06
N ASN A 61 2.51 -5.31 11.32
CA ASN A 61 1.54 -4.87 12.34
C ASN A 61 1.15 -3.38 12.26
N HIS A 62 1.63 -2.67 11.24
CA HIS A 62 1.29 -1.27 10.98
C HIS A 62 0.30 -1.16 9.81
N ASN A 63 -0.30 0.02 9.64
CA ASN A 63 -1.19 0.25 8.50
C ASN A 63 -0.38 0.26 7.20
N PHE A 64 0.57 1.18 7.12
CA PHE A 64 1.46 1.35 5.98
C PHE A 64 2.82 1.81 6.48
N VAL A 65 3.88 1.18 6.01
CA VAL A 65 5.27 1.51 6.33
C VAL A 65 5.97 1.88 5.03
N ILE A 66 6.61 3.04 5.01
CA ILE A 66 7.30 3.55 3.83
C ILE A 66 8.62 4.19 4.26
N ASN A 67 9.61 4.25 3.37
CA ASN A 67 10.80 5.05 3.61
C ASN A 67 10.57 6.49 3.11
N GLN A 68 11.15 7.48 3.78
CA GLN A 68 11.12 8.88 3.33
C GLN A 68 11.52 9.03 1.86
N GLN A 69 12.52 8.29 1.39
CA GLN A 69 12.93 8.33 -0.01
C GLN A 69 11.81 7.90 -0.96
N HIS A 70 11.05 6.85 -0.64
CA HIS A 70 9.90 6.45 -1.45
C HIS A 70 8.78 7.51 -1.41
N LEU A 71 8.56 8.13 -0.25
CA LEU A 71 7.53 9.16 -0.11
C LEU A 71 7.86 10.38 -0.98
N THR A 72 9.10 10.85 -0.95
CA THR A 72 9.56 11.98 -1.76
C THR A 72 9.71 11.59 -3.24
N ASP A 73 10.52 10.58 -3.54
CA ASP A 73 10.96 10.31 -4.92
C ASP A 73 9.88 9.58 -5.72
N TRP A 74 9.01 8.80 -5.08
CA TRP A 74 7.98 8.02 -5.79
C TRP A 74 6.61 8.67 -5.68
N ALA A 75 6.17 9.01 -4.47
CA ALA A 75 4.85 9.64 -4.25
C ALA A 75 4.87 11.16 -4.47
N GLY A 76 6.03 11.82 -4.51
CA GLY A 76 6.13 13.26 -4.72
C GLY A 76 5.76 14.09 -3.49
N ILE A 77 5.81 13.51 -2.29
CA ILE A 77 5.41 14.15 -1.04
C ILE A 77 6.63 14.30 -0.14
N HIS A 78 6.93 15.54 0.27
CA HIS A 78 7.92 15.76 1.31
C HIS A 78 7.29 15.47 2.68
N PRO A 79 7.93 14.70 3.59
CA PRO A 79 7.35 14.37 4.90
C PRO A 79 6.95 15.60 5.72
N ASP A 80 7.70 16.70 5.62
CA ASP A 80 7.44 17.93 6.38
C ASP A 80 6.13 18.63 5.98
N TYR A 81 5.52 18.26 4.86
CA TYR A 81 4.20 18.76 4.46
C TYR A 81 3.05 17.95 5.06
N LEU A 82 3.34 16.79 5.65
CA LEU A 82 2.33 15.97 6.31
C LEU A 82 2.26 16.31 7.80
N PRO A 83 1.06 16.35 8.40
CA PRO A 83 0.93 16.50 9.85
C PRO A 83 1.63 15.35 10.57
N LYS A 84 2.65 15.68 11.35
CA LYS A 84 3.36 14.71 12.19
C LYS A 84 2.48 14.29 13.36
N LEU A 85 2.42 13.00 13.59
CA LEU A 85 1.70 12.36 14.70
C LEU A 85 2.69 11.86 15.75
N ALA A 86 2.17 11.22 16.80
CA ALA A 86 3.00 10.58 17.81
C ALA A 86 3.95 9.54 17.19
N GLY A 87 5.18 9.46 17.70
CA GLY A 87 6.15 8.45 17.27
C GLY A 87 5.63 7.03 17.51
N THR A 88 6.02 6.10 16.64
CA THR A 88 5.74 4.67 16.79
C THR A 88 7.03 3.87 16.67
N ARG A 89 6.98 2.57 16.96
CA ARG A 89 8.09 1.65 16.69
C ARG A 89 7.71 0.68 15.59
N VAL A 90 8.58 0.47 14.61
CA VAL A 90 8.45 -0.58 13.58
C VAL A 90 9.62 -1.53 13.77
N ALA A 91 9.35 -2.81 14.02
CA ALA A 91 10.38 -3.81 14.32
C ALA A 91 11.36 -3.40 15.45
N GLY A 92 10.87 -2.65 16.45
CA GLY A 92 11.67 -2.15 17.58
C GLY A 92 12.30 -0.77 17.35
N GLU A 93 12.43 -0.34 16.10
CA GLU A 93 13.05 0.92 15.71
C GLU A 93 12.07 2.09 15.80
N PRO A 94 12.49 3.25 16.35
CA PRO A 94 11.65 4.44 16.39
C PRO A 94 11.47 5.00 14.97
N VAL A 95 10.23 5.26 14.60
CA VAL A 95 9.88 5.90 13.33
C VAL A 95 8.87 7.01 13.52
N SER A 96 8.89 8.00 12.63
CA SER A 96 7.91 9.08 12.64
C SER A 96 6.60 8.57 12.03
N GLN A 97 5.49 8.93 12.65
CA GLN A 97 4.16 8.68 12.10
C GLN A 97 3.60 9.97 11.53
N PHE A 98 2.95 9.89 10.38
CA PHE A 98 2.36 11.04 9.69
C PHE A 98 0.92 10.76 9.29
N ALA A 99 0.06 11.77 9.37
CA ALA A 99 -1.29 11.71 8.83
C ALA A 99 -1.22 11.75 7.30
N ALA A 100 -1.72 10.70 6.64
CA ALA A 100 -1.82 10.63 5.18
C ALA A 100 -2.90 9.63 4.78
N ASN A 101 -3.43 9.80 3.58
CA ASN A 101 -4.33 8.86 2.94
C ASN A 101 -3.53 7.90 2.05
N VAL A 102 -3.90 6.62 2.07
CA VAL A 102 -3.38 5.61 1.13
C VAL A 102 -4.56 5.04 0.36
N TRP A 103 -4.45 5.05 -0.95
CA TRP A 103 -5.47 4.64 -1.89
C TRP A 103 -5.02 3.38 -2.59
N LEU A 104 -5.78 2.30 -2.46
CA LEU A 104 -5.54 1.02 -3.12
C LEU A 104 -6.13 1.05 -4.53
N HIS A 105 -5.28 0.89 -5.54
CA HIS A 105 -5.71 0.87 -6.93
C HIS A 105 -6.24 -0.52 -7.31
N PRO A 106 -7.36 -0.60 -8.06
CA PRO A 106 -7.77 -1.86 -8.66
C PRO A 106 -6.74 -2.34 -9.69
N ASN A 107 -6.81 -3.62 -10.06
CA ASN A 107 -5.97 -4.20 -11.09
C ASN A 107 -6.81 -4.69 -12.28
N VAL A 108 -6.21 -4.76 -13.47
CA VAL A 108 -6.78 -5.57 -14.56
C VAL A 108 -6.71 -7.04 -14.12
N PRO A 109 -7.82 -7.81 -14.18
CA PRO A 109 -7.81 -9.20 -13.73
C PRO A 109 -6.68 -10.02 -14.35
N GLY A 110 -5.95 -10.75 -13.51
CA GLY A 110 -4.82 -11.56 -13.96
C GLY A 110 -3.53 -10.79 -14.26
N LYS A 111 -3.52 -9.45 -14.14
CA LYS A 111 -2.37 -8.57 -14.39
C LYS A 111 -1.96 -7.86 -13.10
N ARG A 112 -0.64 -7.79 -12.85
CA ARG A 112 -0.08 -7.11 -11.67
C ARG A 112 0.23 -5.64 -11.92
N ASP A 113 0.88 -5.34 -13.04
CA ASP A 113 1.51 -4.02 -13.28
C ASP A 113 0.71 -3.13 -14.25
N GLU A 114 -0.38 -3.65 -14.81
CA GLU A 114 -1.19 -2.93 -15.79
C GLU A 114 -2.18 -1.98 -15.10
N PRO A 115 -2.21 -0.68 -15.46
CA PRO A 115 -3.24 0.24 -15.00
C PRO A 115 -4.64 -0.22 -15.36
N THR A 116 -5.59 0.07 -14.50
CA THR A 116 -7.01 0.07 -14.84
C THR A 116 -7.59 1.45 -14.58
N SER A 117 -8.69 1.78 -15.24
CA SER A 117 -9.45 3.03 -15.06
C SER A 117 -10.43 2.98 -13.89
N GLY A 118 -10.55 1.84 -13.20
CA GLY A 118 -11.41 1.69 -12.03
C GLY A 118 -11.03 2.65 -10.90
N PRO A 119 -12.01 3.13 -10.09
CA PRO A 119 -11.73 4.06 -9.02
C PRO A 119 -10.87 3.41 -7.93
N PRO A 120 -9.86 4.11 -7.40
CA PRO A 120 -9.09 3.63 -6.27
C PRO A 120 -9.95 3.63 -4.99
N PHE A 121 -9.59 2.76 -4.05
CA PHE A 121 -10.28 2.61 -2.78
C PHE A 121 -9.44 3.20 -1.65
N GLN A 122 -9.95 4.22 -0.95
CA GLN A 122 -9.26 4.81 0.20
C GLN A 122 -9.22 3.81 1.36
N LEU A 123 -8.02 3.55 1.88
CA LEU A 123 -7.83 2.74 3.08
C LEU A 123 -7.97 3.63 4.33
N GLU A 124 -8.65 3.12 5.35
CA GLU A 124 -8.76 3.81 6.65
C GLU A 124 -7.49 3.56 7.49
N LEU A 125 -6.63 4.58 7.61
CA LEU A 125 -5.29 4.43 8.19
C LEU A 125 -5.10 5.07 9.56
N ALA A 126 -6.12 5.42 10.34
CA ALA A 126 -5.90 5.96 11.69
C ALA A 126 -4.95 5.04 12.50
N PRO A 127 -3.77 5.46 13.02
CA PRO A 127 -3.37 6.84 13.18
C PRO A 127 -2.75 7.49 11.93
N GLY A 128 -2.01 6.75 11.10
CA GLY A 128 -1.51 7.25 9.82
C GLY A 128 -0.53 6.26 9.18
N ILE A 129 0.44 6.79 8.43
CA ILE A 129 1.55 6.03 7.83
C ILE A 129 2.81 6.14 8.71
N ALA A 130 3.58 5.06 8.79
CA ALA A 130 4.89 5.05 9.45
C ALA A 130 5.99 5.30 8.40
N VAL A 131 6.86 6.27 8.68
CA VAL A 131 7.92 6.70 7.76
C VAL A 131 9.28 6.48 8.39
N HIS A 132 10.05 5.56 7.81
CA HIS A 132 11.46 5.42 8.15
C HIS A 132 12.25 6.61 7.60
N PRO A 133 13.20 7.16 8.38
CA PRO A 133 14.07 8.21 7.88
C PRO A 133 14.92 7.70 6.71
N ALA A 134 15.27 8.60 5.81
CA ALA A 134 16.32 8.33 4.82
C ALA A 134 17.68 8.48 5.52
N ALA A 135 18.43 7.39 5.64
CA ALA A 135 19.80 7.43 6.16
C ALA A 135 20.79 7.43 4.99
N GLN A 136 21.72 8.38 4.99
CA GLN A 136 22.74 8.47 3.94
C GLN A 136 23.68 7.26 4.01
N GLY A 137 23.95 6.65 2.86
CA GLY A 137 24.85 5.48 2.76
C GLY A 137 24.23 4.15 3.19
N GLU A 138 23.01 4.14 3.72
CA GLU A 138 22.33 2.92 4.16
C GLU A 138 21.33 2.42 3.11
N PRO A 139 21.11 1.09 3.01
CA PRO A 139 20.06 0.56 2.17
C PRO A 139 18.68 1.07 2.57
N VAL A 140 17.85 1.41 1.59
CA VAL A 140 16.48 1.86 1.82
C VAL A 140 15.67 0.76 2.53
N HIS A 141 15.18 1.08 3.73
CA HIS A 141 14.34 0.20 4.53
C HIS A 141 12.97 0.84 4.83
N PRO A 142 11.85 0.12 4.58
CA PRO A 142 11.79 -1.14 3.84
C PRO A 142 12.12 -0.92 2.35
N ARG A 143 12.59 -1.97 1.66
CA ARG A 143 13.00 -1.92 0.22
C ARG A 143 11.85 -1.58 -0.73
N LEU A 144 10.63 -1.94 -0.34
CA LEU A 144 9.38 -1.50 -0.94
C LEU A 144 8.46 -1.11 0.21
N PRO A 145 7.54 -0.15 0.03
CA PRO A 145 6.51 0.12 1.03
C PRO A 145 5.78 -1.16 1.44
N LEU A 146 5.44 -1.27 2.73
CA LEU A 146 4.70 -2.41 3.28
C LEU A 146 3.29 -1.95 3.61
N LEU A 147 2.30 -2.68 3.13
CA LEU A 147 0.89 -2.50 3.46
C LEU A 147 0.44 -3.65 4.36
N GLY A 148 0.27 -3.36 5.65
CA GLY A 148 -0.01 -4.35 6.66
C GLY A 148 -1.48 -4.74 6.75
N LEU A 149 -1.76 -5.90 7.34
CA LEU A 149 -3.12 -6.42 7.53
C LEU A 149 -4.03 -5.45 8.28
N ARG A 150 -3.47 -4.62 9.16
CA ARG A 150 -4.20 -3.63 9.95
C ARG A 150 -4.95 -2.63 9.08
N ALA A 151 -4.40 -2.21 7.93
CA ALA A 151 -5.05 -1.30 7.00
C ALA A 151 -6.30 -1.95 6.36
N PHE A 152 -6.19 -3.22 5.96
CA PHE A 152 -7.31 -3.97 5.36
C PHE A 152 -8.41 -4.30 6.38
N GLN A 153 -8.01 -4.67 7.60
CA GLN A 153 -8.94 -4.97 8.69
C GLN A 153 -9.81 -3.77 9.03
N ARG A 154 -9.19 -2.59 9.18
CA ARG A 154 -9.90 -1.33 9.49
C ARG A 154 -10.87 -0.91 8.40
N ALA A 155 -10.42 -0.99 7.15
CA ALA A 155 -11.26 -0.75 5.98
C ALA A 155 -12.35 -1.83 5.76
N GLY A 156 -12.48 -2.83 6.65
CA GLY A 156 -13.48 -3.89 6.54
C GLY A 156 -13.32 -4.75 5.29
N LEU A 157 -12.11 -4.84 4.74
CA LEU A 157 -11.83 -5.59 3.52
C LEU A 157 -11.68 -7.09 3.83
N ARG A 158 -11.99 -7.91 2.83
CA ARG A 158 -11.70 -9.34 2.82
C ARG A 158 -10.61 -9.62 1.81
N ILE A 159 -9.55 -10.28 2.27
CA ILE A 159 -8.47 -10.78 1.44
C ILE A 159 -8.64 -12.30 1.30
N ALA A 160 -8.51 -12.81 0.09
CA ALA A 160 -8.39 -14.24 -0.18
C ALA A 160 -7.10 -14.48 -0.98
N ILE A 161 -6.23 -15.33 -0.44
CA ILE A 161 -4.98 -15.75 -1.06
C ILE A 161 -5.14 -17.21 -1.47
N ASP A 162 -5.14 -17.46 -2.77
CA ASP A 162 -5.18 -18.81 -3.34
C ASP A 162 -3.75 -19.25 -3.66
N CYS A 163 -3.19 -20.10 -2.80
CA CYS A 163 -1.82 -20.61 -2.94
C CYS A 163 -1.66 -21.56 -4.13
N GLY A 164 -2.70 -22.32 -4.49
CA GLY A 164 -2.65 -23.25 -5.61
C GLY A 164 -2.60 -22.52 -6.95
N ARG A 165 -3.37 -21.44 -7.09
CA ARG A 165 -3.39 -20.60 -8.30
C ARG A 165 -2.41 -19.43 -8.27
N ARG A 166 -1.81 -19.16 -7.11
CA ARG A 166 -0.99 -17.97 -6.82
C ARG A 166 -1.71 -16.66 -7.15
N ARG A 167 -2.93 -16.52 -6.64
CA ARG A 167 -3.80 -15.36 -6.87
C ARG A 167 -4.27 -14.72 -5.59
N VAL A 168 -4.46 -13.40 -5.64
CA VAL A 168 -5.05 -12.63 -4.56
C VAL A 168 -6.33 -11.93 -5.03
N ASN A 169 -7.34 -11.94 -4.18
CA ASN A 169 -8.57 -11.18 -4.37
C ASN A 169 -8.84 -10.33 -3.13
N ILE A 170 -9.22 -9.07 -3.33
CA ILE A 170 -9.58 -8.12 -2.27
C ILE A 170 -10.93 -7.50 -2.58
N ARG A 171 -11.85 -7.53 -1.62
CA ARG A 171 -13.21 -7.02 -1.78
C ARG A 171 -13.74 -6.37 -0.52
N THR A 172 -14.69 -5.46 -0.68
CA THR A 172 -15.47 -4.92 0.45
C THR A 172 -16.39 -6.00 1.02
N ARG A 173 -16.70 -5.92 2.32
CA ARG A 173 -17.78 -6.71 2.91
C ARG A 173 -19.13 -6.34 2.25
N ARG A 174 -20.07 -7.28 2.18
CA ARG A 174 -21.49 -6.93 1.95
C ARG A 174 -21.90 -6.11 3.17
N ARG A 175 -22.31 -4.85 2.98
CA ARG A 175 -23.17 -4.21 3.97
C ARG A 175 -24.50 -4.94 3.89
N LEU A 176 -24.75 -5.85 4.83
CA LEU A 176 -26.11 -6.27 5.11
C LEU A 176 -26.73 -5.07 5.83
N TRP A 177 -27.54 -4.29 5.11
CA TRP A 177 -28.44 -3.35 5.74
C TRP A 177 -29.46 -4.19 6.51
N LEU A 178 -29.24 -4.37 7.81
CA LEU A 178 -30.34 -4.66 8.72
C LEU A 178 -30.86 -3.28 9.12
N PHE A 179 -32.06 -2.95 8.65
CA PHE A 179 -32.85 -1.84 9.19
C PHE A 179 -33.02 -2.06 10.69
N GLY A 180 -32.72 -1.03 11.47
CA GLY A 180 -32.97 -0.92 12.90
C GLY A 180 -33.10 0.56 13.23
#